data_AF-A0A1F8FR73-F1
#
_entry.id   AF-A0A1F8FR73-F1
#
_cell.length_a   1.000
_cell.length_b   1.000
_cell.length_c   1.000
_cell.angle_alpha   90.00
_cell.angle_beta   90.00
_cell.angle_gamma   90.00
#
_symmetry.space_group_name_H-M   'P 1'
#
loop_
_entity.id
_entity.type
_entity.pdbx_description
1 polymer ?
#
loop_
_entity_poly.entity_id
_entity_poly.type
_entity_poly.pdbx_seq_one_letter_code
_entity_poly.pdbx_strand_id
1 'polypeptide(L)'
;MNLKKYLRKKIKFDIRKLRKVDENAENIFKTHPPYYLFNTGDKDAVRDKVFFFNTDFDRRPFPENKQGCIETVNRCLDYTRREYPGYKLYYKSHPTAFGDEKLYNLDSFEIIKDRSVSEIFQYKNFNRIKHVFSIESTTTMIAYSIGLNSHVFYRLFREHFGKHGCAFYDSFLGAMPESFFISDLNQPVKENKIELKRDEAFEKHVAEQLNKNRGAVWFIIVDPGFLLIMISLSKLIKKLSPGRKVNLLITRHERWNAIDMNDPSIKENFDGYTFFPKVKYAIKLKNLTDAVKTVIAVKKFKIKSGDIICGMDMGSFLENCFVSYFKNNLSIEITTDQVFDFTHHFEDPPDLDDFKTKWSILFFTNIIEPLFGLYKGIRLYRPSQRNGGQFTRYRQALNNIFDFVYIFKYKQD
;
A
#
# COMPACT_ATOMS: atom_id res chain seq x y z
N MET A 1 19.71 17.52 34.07
CA MET A 1 18.39 16.88 33.87
C MET A 1 18.48 15.89 32.70
N ASN A 2 18.19 14.60 32.91
CA ASN A 2 18.30 13.58 31.86
C ASN A 2 17.27 13.85 30.73
N LEU A 3 17.72 14.19 29.52
CA LEU A 3 16.88 14.54 28.37
C LEU A 3 15.82 13.47 28.05
N LYS A 4 16.16 12.19 28.23
CA LYS A 4 15.21 11.07 28.08
C LYS A 4 14.11 11.11 29.13
N LYS A 5 14.44 11.42 30.39
CA LYS A 5 13.46 11.58 31.49
C LYS A 5 12.58 12.82 31.25
N TYR A 6 13.17 13.92 30.76
CA TYR A 6 12.44 15.14 30.42
C TYR A 6 11.42 14.91 29.30
N LEU A 7 11.84 14.37 28.16
CA LEU A 7 10.95 14.12 27.02
C LEU A 7 9.82 13.14 27.38
N ARG A 8 10.12 12.06 28.11
CA ARG A 8 9.09 11.11 28.57
C ARG A 8 8.08 11.72 29.54
N LYS A 9 8.52 12.59 30.46
CA LYS A 9 7.65 13.20 31.47
C LYS A 9 6.79 14.33 30.88
N LYS A 10 7.38 15.16 30.01
CA LYS A 10 6.73 16.34 29.45
C LYS A 10 5.84 16.02 28.24
N ILE A 11 6.17 14.97 27.49
CA ILE A 11 5.45 14.58 26.27
C ILE A 11 4.67 13.30 26.54
N LYS A 12 3.53 13.45 27.23
CA LYS A 12 2.48 12.42 27.20
C LYS A 12 1.70 12.64 25.90
N PHE A 13 1.83 11.68 24.99
CA PHE A 13 1.06 11.68 23.76
C PHE A 13 -0.28 11.00 24.02
N ASP A 14 -1.37 11.67 23.66
CA ASP A 14 -2.73 11.16 23.73
C ASP A 14 -3.29 11.17 22.31
N ILE A 15 -3.53 9.99 21.74
CA ILE A 15 -3.99 9.81 20.37
C ILE A 15 -5.40 10.37 20.15
N ARG A 16 -6.21 10.49 21.21
CA ARG A 16 -7.55 11.12 21.16
C ARG A 16 -7.49 12.63 20.91
N LYS A 17 -6.32 13.23 21.14
CA LYS A 17 -6.09 14.68 20.91
C LYS A 17 -5.55 14.97 19.51
N LEU A 18 -5.57 13.97 18.62
CA LEU A 18 -5.19 14.19 17.24
C LEU A 18 -6.24 14.98 16.49
N ARG A 19 -5.76 15.91 15.65
CA ARG A 19 -6.62 16.63 14.73
C ARG A 19 -7.13 15.62 13.71
N LYS A 20 -8.45 15.44 13.68
CA LYS A 20 -9.14 14.69 12.64
C LYS A 20 -8.99 15.43 11.31
N VAL A 21 -8.94 14.68 10.22
CA VAL A 21 -9.06 15.27 8.89
C VAL A 21 -10.53 15.65 8.69
N ASP A 22 -10.78 16.86 8.20
CA ASP A 22 -12.11 17.24 7.77
C ASP A 22 -12.36 16.62 6.40
N GLU A 23 -13.17 15.56 6.37
CA GLU A 23 -13.46 14.84 5.13
C GLU A 23 -14.31 15.65 4.14
N ASN A 24 -14.96 16.71 4.62
CA ASN A 24 -15.78 17.59 3.79
C ASN A 24 -14.99 18.81 3.31
N ALA A 25 -13.69 18.89 3.62
CA ALA A 25 -12.85 19.97 3.12
C ALA A 25 -12.74 19.89 1.59
N GLU A 26 -12.80 21.04 0.92
CA GLU A 26 -12.82 21.15 -0.54
C GLU A 26 -11.58 20.55 -1.23
N ASN A 27 -10.50 20.32 -0.48
CA ASN A 27 -9.27 19.73 -0.99
C ASN A 27 -9.16 18.20 -0.78
N ILE A 28 -10.21 17.53 -0.33
CA ILE A 28 -10.29 16.06 -0.24
C ILE A 28 -11.05 15.51 -1.44
N PHE A 29 -10.43 14.57 -2.16
CA PHE A 29 -11.06 13.88 -3.29
C PHE A 29 -11.07 12.37 -3.02
N LYS A 30 -12.27 11.81 -2.83
CA LYS A 30 -12.48 10.36 -2.75
C LYS A 30 -12.77 9.82 -4.15
N THR A 31 -11.93 8.92 -4.66
CA THR A 31 -12.00 8.41 -6.03
C THR A 31 -11.37 7.00 -6.11
N HIS A 32 -11.14 6.48 -7.32
CA HIS A 32 -10.42 5.24 -7.57
C HIS A 32 -9.12 5.53 -8.32
N PRO A 33 -8.07 4.71 -8.14
CA PRO A 33 -6.93 4.77 -9.03
C PRO A 33 -7.42 4.57 -10.47
N PRO A 34 -6.84 5.26 -11.47
CA PRO A 34 -7.27 5.17 -12.88
C PRO A 34 -6.84 3.85 -13.54
N TYR A 35 -7.16 2.72 -12.91
CA TYR A 35 -6.85 1.37 -13.36
C TYR A 35 -7.56 0.99 -14.66
N TYR A 36 -8.62 1.72 -15.05
CA TYR A 36 -9.22 1.57 -16.38
C TYR A 36 -8.16 1.76 -17.50
N LEU A 37 -7.06 2.49 -17.24
CA LEU A 37 -5.91 2.65 -18.15
C LEU A 37 -5.00 1.41 -18.27
N PHE A 38 -5.22 0.37 -17.45
CA PHE A 38 -4.54 -0.91 -17.59
C PHE A 38 -5.28 -1.85 -18.52
N ASN A 39 -6.57 -1.59 -18.79
CA ASN A 39 -7.31 -2.37 -19.75
C ASN A 39 -6.78 -2.06 -21.16
N THR A 40 -5.93 -2.93 -21.66
CA THR A 40 -5.27 -2.77 -22.96
C THR A 40 -6.19 -3.05 -24.15
N GLY A 41 -7.46 -3.38 -23.91
CA GLY A 41 -8.44 -3.62 -24.98
C GLY A 41 -8.20 -4.88 -25.79
N ASP A 42 -7.23 -5.72 -25.39
CA ASP A 42 -6.95 -7.00 -26.03
C ASP A 42 -8.02 -8.02 -25.62
N LYS A 43 -9.16 -7.99 -26.33
CA LYS A 43 -10.26 -8.94 -26.18
C LYS A 43 -9.82 -10.38 -26.51
N ASP A 44 -8.70 -10.52 -27.24
CA ASP A 44 -8.15 -11.79 -27.69
C ASP A 44 -7.02 -12.29 -26.76
N ALA A 45 -6.74 -11.58 -25.66
CA ALA A 45 -5.72 -11.97 -24.70
C ALA A 45 -6.03 -13.37 -24.12
N VAL A 46 -5.14 -14.32 -24.40
CA VAL A 46 -5.23 -15.69 -23.88
C VAL A 46 -4.94 -15.67 -22.37
N ARG A 47 -6.00 -15.64 -21.57
CA ARG A 47 -5.93 -15.73 -20.10
C ARG A 47 -5.79 -17.19 -19.69
N ASP A 48 -4.56 -17.70 -19.68
CA ASP A 48 -4.22 -19.11 -19.42
C ASP A 48 -3.76 -19.44 -18.00
N LYS A 49 -3.63 -18.44 -17.11
CA LYS A 49 -3.04 -18.62 -15.78
C LYS A 49 -4.04 -18.43 -14.64
N VAL A 50 -3.94 -19.29 -13.64
CA VAL A 50 -4.63 -19.15 -12.35
C VAL A 50 -3.59 -19.06 -11.24
N PHE A 51 -3.74 -18.08 -10.35
CA PHE A 51 -2.77 -17.84 -9.28
C PHE A 51 -3.42 -18.07 -7.92
N PHE A 52 -2.77 -18.87 -7.08
CA PHE A 52 -3.09 -19.04 -5.68
C PHE A 52 -2.00 -18.37 -4.82
N PHE A 53 -2.37 -17.29 -4.12
CA PHE A 53 -1.49 -16.58 -3.20
C PHE A 53 -1.70 -17.07 -1.78
N ASN A 54 -0.62 -17.53 -1.15
CA ASN A 54 -0.68 -18.06 0.20
C ASN A 54 -0.32 -17.03 1.29
N THR A 55 -0.71 -17.37 2.51
CA THR A 55 -0.36 -16.66 3.75
C THR A 55 0.78 -17.37 4.50
N ASP A 56 1.34 -16.69 5.49
CA ASP A 56 2.40 -17.24 6.35
C ASP A 56 1.82 -17.49 7.74
N PHE A 57 1.25 -18.68 7.96
CA PHE A 57 0.62 -19.04 9.24
C PHE A 57 1.61 -19.03 10.42
N ASP A 58 2.90 -19.18 10.18
CA ASP A 58 3.92 -19.14 11.25
C ASP A 58 4.24 -17.74 11.74
N ARG A 59 4.01 -16.72 10.89
CA ARG A 59 4.28 -15.31 11.23
C ARG A 59 3.03 -14.50 11.51
N ARG A 60 1.84 -15.05 11.25
CA ARG A 60 0.55 -14.42 11.56
C ARG A 60 0.08 -14.87 12.95
N PRO A 61 -0.48 -13.96 13.76
CA PRO A 61 -0.95 -14.29 15.10
C PRO A 61 -2.26 -15.10 15.13
N PHE A 62 -2.78 -15.55 13.98
CA PHE A 62 -4.15 -16.06 13.82
C PHE A 62 -4.20 -17.28 12.91
N PRO A 63 -3.56 -18.40 13.28
CA PRO A 63 -4.50 -19.48 13.53
C PRO A 63 -4.36 -20.08 14.93
N GLU A 64 -5.50 -20.24 15.60
CA GLU A 64 -5.64 -21.04 16.83
C GLU A 64 -5.50 -22.54 16.50
N ASN A 65 -5.93 -22.95 15.30
CA ASN A 65 -5.74 -24.30 14.76
C ASN A 65 -4.95 -24.28 13.44
N LYS A 66 -3.62 -24.38 13.55
CA LYS A 66 -2.73 -24.41 12.36
C LYS A 66 -2.96 -25.63 11.47
N GLN A 67 -3.18 -26.81 12.05
CA GLN A 67 -3.35 -28.05 11.29
C GLN A 67 -4.65 -28.00 10.47
N GLY A 68 -5.75 -27.55 11.08
CA GLY A 68 -7.01 -27.31 10.36
C GLY A 68 -6.87 -26.30 9.23
N CYS A 69 -6.08 -25.23 9.43
CA CYS A 69 -5.77 -24.32 8.33
C CYS A 69 -5.07 -25.03 7.16
N ILE A 70 -4.04 -25.84 7.42
CA ILE A 70 -3.31 -26.58 6.36
C ILE A 70 -4.25 -27.52 5.59
N GLU A 71 -5.11 -28.25 6.30
CA GLU A 71 -6.10 -29.14 5.69
C GLU A 71 -7.10 -28.37 4.82
N THR A 72 -7.59 -27.22 5.32
CA THR A 72 -8.49 -26.36 4.55
C THR A 72 -7.80 -25.72 3.35
N VAL A 73 -6.50 -25.37 3.43
CA VAL A 73 -5.72 -24.93 2.26
C VAL A 73 -5.67 -26.01 1.19
N ASN A 74 -5.37 -27.25 1.56
CA ASN A 74 -5.33 -28.36 0.60
C ASN A 74 -6.67 -28.56 -0.10
N ARG A 75 -7.79 -28.46 0.63
CA ARG A 75 -9.14 -28.48 0.05
C ARG A 75 -9.37 -27.33 -0.94
N CYS A 76 -8.86 -26.13 -0.67
CA CYS A 76 -8.96 -24.98 -1.57
C CYS A 76 -8.08 -25.15 -2.83
N LEU A 77 -6.90 -25.79 -2.70
CA LEU A 77 -6.04 -26.13 -3.82
C LEU A 77 -6.70 -27.19 -4.72
N ASP A 78 -7.31 -28.23 -4.14
CA ASP A 78 -8.06 -29.25 -4.88
C ASP A 78 -9.26 -28.68 -5.60
N TYR A 79 -9.99 -27.77 -4.95
CA TYR A 79 -11.04 -26.98 -5.59
C TYR A 79 -10.50 -26.22 -6.81
N THR A 80 -9.38 -25.52 -6.66
CA THR A 80 -8.76 -24.76 -7.76
C THR A 80 -8.36 -25.68 -8.92
N ARG A 81 -7.84 -26.89 -8.66
CA ARG A 81 -7.54 -27.89 -9.70
C ARG A 81 -8.78 -28.33 -10.45
N ARG A 82 -9.85 -28.65 -9.72
CA ARG A 82 -11.12 -29.14 -10.27
C ARG A 82 -11.76 -28.11 -11.20
N GLU A 83 -11.73 -26.84 -10.80
CA GLU A 83 -12.43 -25.75 -11.51
C GLU A 83 -11.67 -25.23 -12.73
N TYR A 84 -10.37 -25.54 -12.83
CA TYR A 84 -9.50 -25.04 -13.90
C TYR A 84 -8.71 -26.14 -14.60
N PRO A 85 -9.37 -27.18 -15.16
CA PRO A 85 -8.69 -28.18 -15.96
C PRO A 85 -8.07 -27.52 -17.21
N GLY A 86 -6.81 -27.85 -17.51
CA GLY A 86 -6.09 -27.32 -18.68
C GLY A 86 -5.49 -25.92 -18.52
N TYR A 87 -5.70 -25.24 -17.39
CA TYR A 87 -5.03 -23.99 -17.07
C TYR A 87 -3.66 -24.22 -16.43
N LYS A 88 -2.78 -23.22 -16.54
CA LYS A 88 -1.52 -23.21 -15.79
C LYS A 88 -1.80 -22.70 -14.38
N LEU A 89 -1.69 -23.58 -13.40
CA LEU A 89 -1.90 -23.26 -12.00
C LEU A 89 -0.58 -22.85 -11.37
N TYR A 90 -0.59 -21.71 -10.67
CA TYR A 90 0.59 -21.15 -10.05
C TYR A 90 0.35 -20.94 -8.56
N TYR A 91 1.33 -21.30 -7.76
CA TYR A 91 1.30 -21.06 -6.32
C TYR A 91 2.39 -20.05 -5.97
N LYS A 92 2.02 -19.01 -5.21
CA LYS A 92 2.96 -17.96 -4.78
C LYS A 92 2.89 -17.80 -3.26
N SER A 93 3.94 -18.25 -2.58
CA SER A 93 4.11 -18.02 -1.14
C SER A 93 4.20 -16.53 -0.79
N HIS A 94 3.83 -16.21 0.45
CA HIS A 94 4.08 -14.91 1.02
C HIS A 94 5.60 -14.62 1.00
N PRO A 95 6.07 -13.38 0.72
CA PRO A 95 7.50 -13.08 0.63
C PRO A 95 8.32 -13.38 1.90
N THR A 96 7.65 -13.55 3.04
CA THR A 96 8.27 -13.91 4.33
C THR A 96 8.14 -15.38 4.70
N ALA A 97 7.32 -16.14 3.97
CA ALA A 97 7.17 -17.56 4.20
C ALA A 97 8.41 -18.28 3.65
N PHE A 98 8.99 -19.17 4.45
CA PHE A 98 10.15 -19.96 4.04
C PHE A 98 9.83 -21.44 4.24
N GLY A 99 9.61 -22.15 3.14
CA GLY A 99 9.44 -23.61 3.14
C GLY A 99 8.04 -24.11 3.53
N ASP A 100 7.04 -23.21 3.61
CA ASP A 100 5.62 -23.56 3.84
C ASP A 100 5.05 -24.43 2.71
N GLU A 101 5.63 -24.32 1.51
CA GLU A 101 5.25 -25.08 0.32
C GLU A 101 5.27 -26.60 0.52
N LYS A 102 6.09 -27.09 1.46
CA LYS A 102 6.17 -28.52 1.80
C LYS A 102 4.96 -29.03 2.58
N LEU A 103 4.13 -28.13 3.11
CA LEU A 103 2.95 -28.47 3.90
C LEU A 103 1.71 -28.69 3.02
N TYR A 104 1.78 -28.29 1.76
CA TYR A 104 0.62 -28.27 0.87
C TYR A 104 0.79 -29.26 -0.28
N ASN A 105 -0.32 -29.84 -0.72
CA ASN A 105 -0.37 -30.61 -1.95
C ASN A 105 -0.28 -29.64 -3.13
N LEU A 106 0.89 -29.55 -3.77
CA LEU A 106 1.19 -28.63 -4.88
C LEU A 106 1.49 -29.33 -6.20
N ASP A 107 1.21 -30.63 -6.34
CA ASP A 107 1.65 -31.45 -7.50
C ASP A 107 1.22 -30.90 -8.88
N SER A 108 0.16 -30.10 -8.93
CA SER A 108 -0.38 -29.49 -10.16
C SER A 108 -0.07 -28.00 -10.29
N PHE A 109 0.69 -27.43 -9.35
CA PHE A 109 0.99 -26.01 -9.26
C PHE A 109 2.47 -25.75 -9.54
N GLU A 110 2.74 -24.77 -10.41
CA GLU A 110 4.08 -24.22 -10.57
C GLU A 110 4.35 -23.20 -9.45
N ILE A 111 5.42 -23.42 -8.70
CA ILE A 111 5.84 -22.55 -7.60
C ILE A 111 6.53 -21.29 -8.15
N ILE A 112 5.94 -20.13 -7.89
CA ILE A 112 6.51 -18.83 -8.28
C ILE A 112 7.58 -18.41 -7.29
N LYS A 113 8.84 -18.39 -7.77
CA LYS A 113 10.00 -17.89 -7.01
C LYS A 113 10.16 -16.37 -7.04
N ASP A 114 9.36 -15.67 -7.84
CA ASP A 114 9.35 -14.21 -7.92
C ASP A 114 8.99 -13.62 -6.55
N ARG A 115 9.89 -12.81 -6.00
CA ARG A 115 9.74 -12.16 -4.68
C ARG A 115 9.19 -10.74 -4.76
N SER A 116 8.86 -10.24 -5.95
CA SER A 116 8.21 -8.96 -6.13
C SER A 116 6.89 -8.91 -5.35
N VAL A 117 6.51 -7.69 -5.01
CA VAL A 117 5.22 -7.43 -4.38
C VAL A 117 4.10 -7.85 -5.33
N SER A 118 3.00 -8.37 -4.77
CA SER A 118 1.96 -9.04 -5.55
C SER A 118 1.25 -8.09 -6.51
N GLU A 119 1.18 -6.80 -6.21
CA GLU A 119 0.63 -5.75 -7.05
C GLU A 119 1.36 -5.65 -8.39
N ILE A 120 2.70 -5.63 -8.34
CA ILE A 120 3.54 -5.55 -9.53
C ILE A 120 3.56 -6.87 -10.29
N PHE A 121 3.60 -7.99 -9.57
CA PHE A 121 3.51 -9.31 -10.19
C PHE A 121 2.22 -9.46 -11.00
N GLN A 122 1.08 -9.07 -10.43
CA GLN A 122 -0.21 -9.13 -11.10
C GLN A 122 -0.27 -8.20 -12.31
N TYR A 123 0.23 -6.98 -12.18
CA TYR A 123 0.29 -6.03 -13.30
C TYR A 123 1.10 -6.56 -14.49
N LYS A 124 2.28 -7.16 -14.23
CA LYS A 124 3.11 -7.78 -15.28
C LYS A 124 2.43 -8.96 -15.97
N ASN A 125 1.53 -9.66 -15.27
CA ASN A 125 0.83 -10.82 -15.79
C ASN A 125 -0.63 -10.52 -16.17
N PHE A 126 -1.07 -9.25 -16.12
CA PHE A 126 -2.48 -8.86 -16.14
C PHE A 126 -3.27 -9.53 -17.27
N ASN A 127 -2.76 -9.47 -18.49
CA ASN A 127 -3.40 -10.04 -19.68
C ASN A 127 -3.44 -11.58 -19.72
N ARG A 128 -2.69 -12.26 -18.84
CA ARG A 128 -2.64 -13.74 -18.77
C ARG A 128 -3.44 -14.32 -17.60
N ILE A 129 -3.90 -13.49 -16.68
CA ILE A 129 -4.60 -13.94 -15.48
C ILE A 129 -6.06 -14.22 -15.78
N LYS A 130 -6.48 -15.48 -15.60
CA LYS A 130 -7.88 -15.92 -15.61
C LYS A 130 -8.55 -15.65 -14.26
N HIS A 131 -7.95 -16.14 -13.18
CA HIS A 131 -8.43 -15.95 -11.80
C HIS A 131 -7.27 -15.83 -10.80
N VAL A 132 -7.52 -15.07 -9.74
CA VAL A 132 -6.66 -14.95 -8.56
C VAL A 132 -7.40 -15.51 -7.35
N PHE A 133 -6.72 -16.33 -6.57
CA PHE A 133 -7.21 -16.87 -5.31
C PHE A 133 -6.27 -16.52 -4.19
N SER A 134 -6.81 -16.34 -2.98
CA SER A 134 -6.02 -16.40 -1.76
C SER A 134 -6.90 -16.89 -0.62
N ILE A 135 -6.27 -17.14 0.52
CA ILE A 135 -7.04 -17.43 1.73
C ILE A 135 -7.65 -16.14 2.28
N GLU A 136 -6.82 -15.16 2.63
CA GLU A 136 -7.27 -13.90 3.23
C GLU A 136 -6.38 -12.68 2.89
N SER A 137 -5.72 -12.70 1.72
CA SER A 137 -4.72 -11.69 1.35
C SER A 137 -5.33 -10.44 0.71
N THR A 138 -4.87 -9.25 1.10
CA THR A 138 -5.17 -7.97 0.41
C THR A 138 -4.80 -7.99 -1.08
N THR A 139 -3.89 -8.87 -1.49
CA THR A 139 -3.55 -9.14 -2.89
C THR A 139 -4.78 -9.37 -3.76
N THR A 140 -5.77 -10.10 -3.25
CA THR A 140 -7.02 -10.39 -3.97
C THR A 140 -7.93 -9.18 -4.08
N MET A 141 -7.95 -8.30 -3.08
CA MET A 141 -8.69 -7.03 -3.16
C MET A 141 -8.09 -6.14 -4.25
N ILE A 142 -6.76 -6.11 -4.34
CA ILE A 142 -6.06 -5.37 -5.39
C ILE A 142 -6.37 -5.96 -6.76
N ALA A 143 -6.31 -7.30 -6.91
CA ALA A 143 -6.68 -8.01 -8.14
C ALA A 143 -8.10 -7.62 -8.61
N TYR A 144 -9.05 -7.64 -7.68
CA TYR A 144 -10.43 -7.23 -7.92
C TYR A 144 -10.50 -5.75 -8.36
N SER A 145 -9.81 -4.86 -7.64
CA SER A 145 -9.79 -3.41 -7.93
C SER A 145 -9.22 -3.06 -9.31
N ILE A 146 -8.33 -3.90 -9.85
CA ILE A 146 -7.78 -3.75 -11.21
C ILE A 146 -8.57 -4.53 -12.27
N GLY A 147 -9.74 -5.09 -11.94
CA GLY A 147 -10.64 -5.73 -12.91
C GLY A 147 -10.26 -7.17 -13.26
N LEU A 148 -9.56 -7.89 -12.37
CA LEU A 148 -9.36 -9.34 -12.49
C LEU A 148 -10.44 -10.10 -11.73
N ASN A 149 -10.76 -11.31 -12.18
CA ASN A 149 -11.54 -12.22 -11.34
C ASN A 149 -10.68 -12.63 -10.15
N SER A 150 -11.23 -12.51 -8.94
CA SER A 150 -10.47 -12.64 -7.72
C SER A 150 -11.33 -13.10 -6.56
N HIS A 151 -10.92 -14.15 -5.83
CA HIS A 151 -11.68 -14.66 -4.71
C HIS A 151 -10.83 -14.95 -3.48
N VAL A 152 -11.49 -14.89 -2.32
CA VAL A 152 -10.93 -15.30 -1.03
C VAL A 152 -11.67 -16.49 -0.44
N PHE A 153 -10.92 -17.41 0.16
CA PHE A 153 -11.45 -18.56 0.89
C PHE A 153 -11.67 -18.30 2.39
N TYR A 154 -11.39 -17.08 2.86
CA TYR A 154 -11.40 -16.67 4.28
C TYR A 154 -12.57 -17.24 5.11
N ARG A 155 -13.79 -17.30 4.55
CA ARG A 155 -14.97 -17.81 5.26
C ARG A 155 -14.85 -19.27 5.68
N LEU A 156 -14.12 -20.08 4.92
CA LEU A 156 -13.82 -21.48 5.25
C LEU A 156 -12.83 -21.61 6.43
N PHE A 157 -12.10 -20.54 6.76
CA PHE A 157 -11.05 -20.55 7.78
C PHE A 157 -11.49 -19.94 9.12
N ARG A 158 -12.72 -19.39 9.20
CA ARG A 158 -13.21 -18.69 10.41
C ARG A 158 -13.12 -19.56 11.66
N GLU A 159 -13.42 -20.85 11.56
CA GLU A 159 -13.33 -21.79 12.68
C GLU A 159 -11.91 -22.05 13.18
N HIS A 160 -10.88 -21.73 12.37
CA HIS A 160 -9.48 -21.93 12.73
C HIS A 160 -8.78 -20.65 13.25
N PHE A 161 -9.35 -19.47 12.98
CA PHE A 161 -8.74 -18.17 13.29
C PHE A 161 -9.14 -17.59 14.65
N GLY A 162 -10.18 -18.15 15.29
CA GLY A 162 -10.72 -17.63 16.52
C GLY A 162 -11.34 -16.24 16.38
N LYS A 163 -11.84 -15.69 17.48
CA LYS A 163 -12.59 -14.41 17.48
C LYS A 163 -11.73 -13.23 17.02
N HIS A 164 -10.48 -13.16 17.47
CA HIS A 164 -9.60 -12.04 17.14
C HIS A 164 -9.12 -12.06 15.69
N GLY A 165 -8.78 -13.24 15.16
CA GLY A 165 -8.43 -13.40 13.75
C GLY A 165 -9.60 -13.05 12.84
N CYS A 166 -10.80 -13.57 13.17
CA CYS A 166 -12.01 -13.21 12.42
C CYS A 166 -12.28 -11.71 12.43
N ALA A 167 -12.23 -11.05 13.60
CA ALA A 167 -12.45 -9.61 13.69
C ALA A 167 -11.41 -8.80 12.87
N PHE A 168 -10.15 -9.24 12.88
CA PHE A 168 -9.10 -8.61 12.08
C PHE A 168 -9.37 -8.73 10.57
N TYR A 169 -9.69 -9.92 10.07
CA TYR A 169 -9.96 -10.13 8.64
C TYR A 169 -11.30 -9.51 8.18
N ASP A 170 -12.33 -9.59 9.02
CA ASP A 170 -13.63 -8.95 8.77
C ASP A 170 -13.48 -7.42 8.62
N SER A 171 -12.52 -6.80 9.34
CA SER A 171 -12.31 -5.33 9.29
C SER A 171 -11.91 -4.80 7.92
N PHE A 172 -11.30 -5.63 7.05
CA PHE A 172 -10.86 -5.18 5.72
C PHE A 172 -11.44 -6.01 4.57
N LEU A 173 -11.76 -7.29 4.77
CA LEU A 173 -12.45 -8.09 3.76
C LEU A 173 -13.97 -7.89 3.80
N GLY A 174 -14.56 -7.56 4.96
CA GLY A 174 -16.01 -7.52 5.15
C GLY A 174 -16.76 -6.53 4.24
N ALA A 175 -16.06 -5.52 3.70
CA ALA A 175 -16.62 -4.57 2.74
C ALA A 175 -16.69 -5.10 1.29
N MET A 176 -16.09 -6.25 1.00
CA MET A 176 -16.10 -6.87 -0.34
C MET A 176 -17.46 -7.51 -0.65
N PRO A 177 -17.89 -7.56 -1.92
CA PRO A 177 -19.17 -8.16 -2.29
C PRO A 177 -19.17 -9.68 -2.08
N GLU A 178 -20.36 -10.28 -1.90
CA GLU A 178 -20.52 -11.73 -1.71
C GLU A 178 -19.85 -12.57 -2.81
N SER A 179 -19.87 -12.10 -4.05
CA SER A 179 -19.21 -12.75 -5.19
C SER A 179 -17.68 -12.84 -5.06
N PHE A 180 -17.07 -12.11 -4.13
CA PHE A 180 -15.65 -12.17 -3.79
C PHE A 180 -15.30 -13.36 -2.88
N PHE A 181 -16.27 -13.92 -2.16
CA PHE A 181 -16.03 -14.99 -1.19
C PHE A 181 -16.40 -16.35 -1.76
N ILE A 182 -15.52 -17.34 -1.55
CA ILE A 182 -15.87 -18.75 -1.72
C ILE A 182 -16.02 -19.35 -0.33
N SER A 183 -17.26 -19.72 0.00
CA SER A 183 -17.63 -20.36 1.26
C SER A 183 -18.18 -21.78 1.10
N ASP A 184 -18.33 -22.25 -0.13
CA ASP A 184 -18.80 -23.61 -0.44
C ASP A 184 -17.98 -24.17 -1.62
N LEU A 185 -17.14 -25.18 -1.33
CA LEU A 185 -16.28 -25.82 -2.32
C LEU A 185 -17.05 -26.74 -3.27
N ASN A 186 -18.36 -26.94 -3.09
CA ASN A 186 -19.19 -27.71 -4.02
C ASN A 186 -19.76 -26.85 -5.15
N GLN A 187 -19.65 -25.51 -5.05
CA GLN A 187 -20.16 -24.60 -6.07
C GLN A 187 -19.09 -24.24 -7.10
N PRO A 188 -19.45 -24.10 -8.38
CA PRO A 188 -18.49 -23.70 -9.41
C PRO A 188 -18.01 -22.27 -9.19
N VAL A 189 -16.79 -21.96 -9.66
CA VAL A 189 -16.30 -20.58 -9.61
C VAL A 189 -17.10 -19.70 -10.57
N LYS A 190 -17.56 -18.56 -10.05
CA LYS A 190 -18.26 -17.54 -10.84
C LYS A 190 -17.31 -16.38 -11.13
N GLU A 191 -17.35 -15.86 -12.36
CA GLU A 191 -16.64 -14.62 -12.68
C GLU A 191 -17.18 -13.47 -11.82
N ASN A 192 -16.27 -12.65 -11.29
CA ASN A 192 -16.60 -11.51 -10.44
C ASN A 192 -15.81 -10.24 -10.78
N LYS A 193 -15.01 -10.26 -11.86
CA LYS A 193 -14.29 -9.07 -12.33
C LYS A 193 -15.25 -7.89 -12.48
N ILE A 194 -14.79 -6.72 -12.06
CA ILE A 194 -15.53 -5.47 -12.24
C ILE A 194 -15.20 -4.81 -13.57
N GLU A 195 -16.17 -4.10 -14.11
CA GLU A 195 -15.92 -3.12 -15.15
C GLU A 195 -15.23 -1.90 -14.52
N LEU A 196 -14.04 -1.57 -15.03
CA LEU A 196 -13.30 -0.41 -14.57
C LEU A 196 -13.84 0.84 -15.23
N LYS A 197 -14.54 1.67 -14.45
CA LYS A 197 -15.12 2.91 -14.95
C LYS A 197 -14.12 4.06 -14.93
N ARG A 198 -14.32 4.98 -15.85
CA ARG A 198 -13.62 6.26 -15.92
C ARG A 198 -14.22 7.21 -14.88
N ASP A 199 -13.37 7.88 -14.10
CA ASP A 199 -13.80 8.98 -13.23
C ASP A 199 -13.51 10.33 -13.91
N GLU A 200 -14.51 10.85 -14.62
CA GLU A 200 -14.34 12.08 -15.41
C GLU A 200 -14.12 13.32 -14.53
N ALA A 201 -14.68 13.35 -13.33
CA ALA A 201 -14.51 14.46 -12.40
C ALA A 201 -13.08 14.51 -11.88
N PHE A 202 -12.53 13.35 -11.48
CA PHE A 202 -11.14 13.23 -11.07
C PHE A 202 -10.19 13.58 -12.21
N GLU A 203 -10.43 13.09 -13.43
CA GLU A 203 -9.60 13.45 -14.58
C GLU A 203 -9.61 14.94 -14.90
N LYS A 204 -10.79 15.57 -14.88
CA LYS A 204 -10.91 17.01 -15.10
C LYS A 204 -10.12 17.77 -14.04
N HIS A 205 -10.26 17.38 -12.78
CA HIS A 205 -9.51 17.98 -11.68
C HIS A 205 -7.99 17.83 -11.88
N VAL A 206 -7.50 16.63 -12.21
CA VAL A 206 -6.07 16.39 -12.48
C VAL A 206 -5.59 17.22 -13.67
N ALA A 207 -6.37 17.29 -14.76
CA ALA A 207 -6.05 18.09 -15.93
C ALA A 207 -5.92 19.58 -15.57
N GLU A 208 -6.83 20.12 -14.76
CA GLU A 208 -6.75 21.49 -14.26
C GLU A 208 -5.47 21.74 -13.46
N GLN A 209 -5.07 20.81 -12.57
CA GLN A 209 -3.84 20.94 -11.80
C GLN A 209 -2.59 20.89 -12.69
N LEU A 210 -2.57 19.98 -13.68
CA LEU A 210 -1.48 19.88 -14.66
C LEU A 210 -1.35 21.12 -15.56
N ASN A 211 -2.48 21.78 -15.86
CA ASN A 211 -2.51 23.01 -16.65
C ASN A 211 -1.98 24.22 -15.85
N LYS A 212 -2.37 24.32 -14.57
CA LYS A 212 -1.91 25.36 -13.65
C LYS A 212 -0.43 25.20 -13.28
N ASN A 213 0.06 23.96 -13.21
CA ASN A 213 1.42 23.63 -12.79
C ASN A 213 2.17 22.94 -13.92
N ARG A 214 2.94 23.70 -14.72
CA ARG A 214 3.57 23.24 -16.00
C ARG A 214 4.89 22.46 -15.86
N GLY A 215 5.36 22.21 -14.64
CA GLY A 215 6.61 21.50 -14.36
C GLY A 215 6.50 19.97 -14.40
N ALA A 216 7.49 19.26 -13.87
CA ALA A 216 7.45 17.80 -13.77
C ALA A 216 6.57 17.35 -12.58
N VAL A 217 6.07 16.11 -12.65
CA VAL A 217 5.39 15.45 -11.51
C VAL A 217 6.39 14.51 -10.82
N TRP A 218 6.50 14.62 -9.51
CA TRP A 218 7.41 13.85 -8.68
C TRP A 218 6.63 13.02 -7.66
N PHE A 219 6.62 11.70 -7.84
CA PHE A 219 6.01 10.77 -6.89
C PHE A 219 7.02 10.30 -5.86
N ILE A 220 6.71 10.47 -4.58
CA ILE A 220 7.52 10.01 -3.47
C ILE A 220 6.96 8.68 -2.97
N ILE A 221 7.78 7.63 -3.00
CA ILE A 221 7.35 6.28 -2.67
C ILE A 221 8.35 5.58 -1.74
N VAL A 222 7.82 4.85 -0.77
CA VAL A 222 8.62 4.08 0.20
C VAL A 222 8.32 2.60 0.10
N ASP A 223 7.04 2.23 0.13
CA ASP A 223 6.62 0.85 -0.08
C ASP A 223 6.38 0.59 -1.58
N PRO A 224 7.07 -0.41 -2.18
CA PRO A 224 6.81 -0.77 -3.57
C PRO A 224 5.40 -1.28 -3.86
N GLY A 225 4.59 -1.67 -2.86
CA GLY A 225 3.19 -2.04 -3.08
C GLY A 225 2.36 -0.91 -3.71
N PHE A 226 2.76 0.34 -3.51
CA PHE A 226 2.10 1.50 -4.10
C PHE A 226 2.54 1.82 -5.54
N LEU A 227 3.53 1.12 -6.08
CA LEU A 227 4.05 1.40 -7.41
C LEU A 227 2.98 1.19 -8.49
N LEU A 228 2.03 0.27 -8.28
CA LEU A 228 0.91 0.07 -9.20
C LEU A 228 0.03 1.33 -9.35
N ILE A 229 -0.29 1.98 -8.23
CA ILE A 229 -1.03 3.24 -8.23
C ILE A 229 -0.25 4.32 -8.98
N MET A 230 1.06 4.42 -8.73
CA MET A 230 1.92 5.39 -9.42
C MET A 230 1.99 5.14 -10.93
N ILE A 231 2.00 3.88 -11.37
CA ILE A 231 1.94 3.52 -12.79
C ILE A 231 0.60 3.98 -13.40
N SER A 232 -0.53 3.73 -12.72
CA SER A 232 -1.85 4.17 -13.19
C SER A 232 -1.93 5.70 -13.33
N LEU A 233 -1.45 6.44 -12.33
CA LEU A 233 -1.44 7.89 -12.35
C LEU A 233 -0.48 8.45 -13.38
N SER A 234 0.69 7.82 -13.57
CA SER A 234 1.61 8.22 -14.64
C SER A 234 0.96 8.07 -16.02
N LYS A 235 0.29 6.94 -16.29
CA LYS A 235 -0.47 6.76 -17.54
C LYS A 235 -1.53 7.84 -17.70
N LEU A 236 -2.25 8.20 -16.63
CA LEU A 236 -3.24 9.27 -16.67
C LEU A 236 -2.61 10.63 -16.98
N ILE A 237 -1.51 10.98 -16.30
CA ILE A 237 -0.79 12.24 -16.52
C ILE A 237 -0.29 12.34 -17.95
N LYS A 238 0.31 11.27 -18.49
CA LYS A 238 0.80 11.24 -19.88
C LYS A 238 -0.33 11.31 -20.91
N LYS A 239 -1.51 10.76 -20.59
CA LYS A 239 -2.73 10.91 -21.39
C LYS A 239 -3.26 12.34 -21.39
N LEU A 240 -3.33 12.99 -20.23
CA LEU A 240 -3.88 14.34 -20.07
C LEU A 240 -2.92 15.46 -20.48
N SER A 241 -1.62 15.24 -20.33
CA SER A 241 -0.56 16.19 -20.68
C SER A 241 0.59 15.45 -21.39
N PRO A 242 0.45 15.18 -22.70
CA PRO A 242 1.49 14.50 -23.47
C PRO A 242 2.85 15.22 -23.36
N GLY A 243 3.92 14.45 -23.14
CA GLY A 243 5.28 14.98 -22.94
C GLY A 243 5.57 15.50 -21.52
N ARG A 244 4.58 15.47 -20.61
CA ARG A 244 4.81 15.77 -19.19
C ARG A 244 5.75 14.74 -18.57
N LYS A 245 6.82 15.23 -17.94
CA LYS A 245 7.76 14.37 -17.20
C LYS A 245 7.15 13.87 -15.90
N VAL A 246 7.24 12.57 -15.65
CA VAL A 246 6.78 11.90 -14.44
C VAL A 246 7.95 11.11 -13.84
N ASN A 247 8.33 11.42 -12.60
CA ASN A 247 9.52 10.86 -11.96
C ASN A 247 9.21 10.22 -10.60
N LEU A 248 10.07 9.30 -10.16
CA LEU A 248 9.99 8.65 -8.86
C LEU A 248 11.12 9.08 -7.90
N LEU A 249 10.76 9.36 -6.66
CA LEU A 249 11.66 9.60 -5.54
C LEU A 249 11.49 8.46 -4.53
N ILE A 250 12.42 7.52 -4.55
CA ILE A 250 12.27 6.22 -3.90
C ILE A 250 13.08 6.18 -2.60
N THR A 251 12.42 5.91 -1.48
CA THR A 251 13.15 5.58 -0.25
C THR A 251 13.63 4.14 -0.29
N ARG A 252 14.94 3.92 -0.16
CA ARG A 252 15.55 2.57 -0.21
C ARG A 252 14.92 1.65 0.84
N HIS A 253 14.38 0.54 0.39
CA HIS A 253 13.83 -0.51 1.23
C HIS A 253 14.29 -1.86 0.69
N GLU A 254 14.49 -2.87 1.55
CA GLU A 254 14.88 -4.21 1.09
C GLU A 254 13.86 -4.82 0.12
N ARG A 255 12.59 -4.44 0.24
CA ARG A 255 11.50 -4.84 -0.68
C ARG A 255 11.72 -4.36 -2.11
N TRP A 256 12.46 -3.27 -2.32
CA TRP A 256 12.83 -2.81 -3.67
C TRP A 256 13.86 -3.72 -4.36
N ASN A 257 14.60 -4.55 -3.61
CA ASN A 257 15.55 -5.50 -4.21
C ASN A 257 14.84 -6.57 -5.07
N ALA A 258 13.54 -6.77 -4.86
CA ALA A 258 12.72 -7.70 -5.62
C ALA A 258 12.05 -7.06 -6.85
N ILE A 259 12.34 -5.78 -7.13
CA ILE A 259 11.79 -5.06 -8.28
C ILE A 259 12.92 -4.61 -9.18
N ASP A 260 12.92 -5.14 -10.40
CA ASP A 260 13.78 -4.62 -11.45
C ASP A 260 13.17 -3.34 -12.03
N MET A 261 13.77 -2.19 -11.70
CA MET A 261 13.37 -0.89 -12.22
C MET A 261 13.67 -0.70 -13.71
N ASN A 262 14.46 -1.59 -14.32
CA ASN A 262 14.72 -1.58 -15.77
C ASN A 262 13.69 -2.37 -16.58
N ASP A 263 12.84 -3.14 -15.91
CA ASP A 263 11.75 -3.87 -16.57
C ASP A 263 10.89 -2.90 -17.40
N PRO A 264 10.67 -3.13 -18.70
CA PRO A 264 9.91 -2.23 -19.56
C PRO A 264 8.52 -1.89 -19.01
N SER A 265 7.86 -2.87 -18.37
CA SER A 265 6.54 -2.69 -17.77
C SER A 265 6.51 -1.61 -16.68
N ILE A 266 7.67 -1.31 -16.07
CA ILE A 266 7.84 -0.27 -15.05
C ILE A 266 8.50 0.96 -15.68
N LYS A 267 9.67 0.78 -16.30
CA LYS A 267 10.55 1.85 -16.79
C LYS A 267 9.83 2.82 -17.74
N GLU A 268 9.01 2.32 -18.66
CA GLU A 268 8.34 3.16 -19.67
C GLU A 268 7.30 4.12 -19.07
N ASN A 269 6.83 3.84 -17.84
CA ASN A 269 5.89 4.72 -17.17
C ASN A 269 6.57 5.92 -16.51
N PHE A 270 7.91 5.97 -16.37
CA PHE A 270 8.58 7.06 -15.67
C PHE A 270 9.78 7.60 -16.46
N ASP A 271 9.96 8.92 -16.45
CA ASP A 271 11.08 9.60 -17.10
C ASP A 271 12.38 9.50 -16.30
N GLY A 272 12.28 9.16 -15.01
CA GLY A 272 13.43 8.95 -14.14
C GLY A 272 13.05 8.50 -12.73
N TYR A 273 14.02 7.94 -12.02
CA TYR A 273 13.90 7.61 -10.60
C TYR A 273 15.18 7.94 -9.84
N THR A 274 15.05 8.31 -8.56
CA THR A 274 16.18 8.59 -7.67
C THR A 274 15.98 7.90 -6.33
N PHE A 275 17.01 7.20 -5.85
CA PHE A 275 16.97 6.53 -4.55
C PHE A 275 17.56 7.38 -3.43
N PHE A 276 16.80 7.52 -2.34
CA PHE A 276 17.21 8.16 -1.09
C PHE A 276 17.41 7.14 0.03
N PRO A 277 18.29 7.40 1.01
CA PRO A 277 18.50 6.49 2.13
C PRO A 277 17.26 6.42 3.04
N LYS A 278 17.02 5.26 3.66
CA LYS A 278 15.95 5.09 4.65
C LYS A 278 16.36 5.67 5.99
N VAL A 279 15.70 6.73 6.42
CA VAL A 279 15.91 7.33 7.75
C VAL A 279 15.06 6.60 8.79
N LYS A 280 15.70 5.81 9.65
CA LYS A 280 15.03 5.12 10.78
C LYS A 280 15.02 6.01 12.02
N TYR A 281 13.88 6.06 12.72
CA TYR A 281 13.68 6.86 13.94
C TYR A 281 14.28 6.19 15.20
N ALA A 282 15.56 5.84 15.11
CA ALA A 282 16.36 5.30 16.20
C ALA A 282 17.64 6.13 16.36
N ILE A 283 18.04 6.40 17.59
CA ILE A 283 19.21 7.24 17.88
C ILE A 283 20.46 6.37 17.76
N LYS A 284 20.89 6.22 16.51
CA LYS A 284 22.15 5.61 16.09
C LYS A 284 22.84 6.60 15.17
N LEU A 285 24.17 6.68 15.24
CA LEU A 285 24.95 7.63 14.43
C LEU A 285 24.60 7.54 12.94
N LYS A 286 24.52 6.30 12.40
CA LYS A 286 24.10 6.05 11.01
C LYS A 286 22.75 6.69 10.65
N ASN A 287 21.74 6.59 11.52
CA ASN A 287 20.42 7.13 11.21
C ASN A 287 20.40 8.66 11.23
N LEU A 288 21.18 9.28 12.13
CA LEU A 288 21.33 10.73 12.19
C LEU A 288 22.08 11.25 10.96
N THR A 289 23.15 10.55 10.54
CA THR A 289 23.89 10.92 9.33
C THR A 289 23.03 10.70 8.08
N ASP A 290 22.24 9.63 8.00
CA ASP A 290 21.28 9.40 6.91
C ASP A 290 20.21 10.51 6.87
N ALA A 291 19.72 10.98 8.04
CA ALA A 291 18.79 12.10 8.12
C ALA A 291 19.41 13.39 7.56
N VAL A 292 20.63 13.74 8.00
CA VAL A 292 21.37 14.92 7.50
C VAL A 292 21.64 14.82 6.00
N LYS A 293 22.11 13.66 5.52
CA LYS A 293 22.36 13.42 4.09
C LYS A 293 21.08 13.59 3.26
N THR A 294 19.96 13.07 3.75
CA THR A 294 18.66 13.22 3.10
C THR A 294 18.27 14.69 3.02
N VAL A 295 18.33 15.43 4.14
CA VAL A 295 18.00 16.86 4.16
C VAL A 295 18.86 17.66 3.18
N ILE A 296 20.18 17.44 3.18
CA ILE A 296 21.10 18.13 2.26
C ILE A 296 20.77 17.77 0.80
N ALA A 297 20.52 16.49 0.52
CA ALA A 297 20.19 16.04 -0.82
C ALA A 297 18.87 16.64 -1.32
N VAL A 298 17.83 16.67 -0.48
CA VAL A 298 16.53 17.26 -0.82
C VAL A 298 16.64 18.77 -1.02
N LYS A 299 17.33 19.50 -0.14
CA LYS A 299 17.54 20.96 -0.30
C LYS A 299 18.29 21.32 -1.58
N LYS A 300 19.17 20.43 -2.06
CA LYS A 300 19.92 20.61 -3.32
C LYS A 300 19.19 20.00 -4.53
N PHE A 301 18.06 19.34 -4.32
CA PHE A 301 17.30 18.72 -5.39
C PHE A 301 16.64 19.81 -6.24
N LYS A 302 16.73 19.68 -7.57
CA LYS A 302 16.29 20.71 -8.52
C LYS A 302 14.79 20.62 -8.80
N ILE A 303 13.96 20.82 -7.78
CA ILE A 303 12.51 21.07 -7.97
C ILE A 303 12.35 22.48 -8.53
N LYS A 304 11.63 22.61 -9.65
CA LYS A 304 11.37 23.90 -10.30
C LYS A 304 10.03 24.46 -9.85
N SER A 305 9.84 25.77 -10.02
CA SER A 305 8.50 26.37 -9.90
C SER A 305 7.54 25.70 -10.89
N GLY A 306 6.35 25.34 -10.41
CA GLY A 306 5.34 24.63 -11.19
C GLY A 306 5.51 23.11 -11.28
N ASP A 307 6.57 22.53 -10.69
CA ASP A 307 6.61 21.08 -10.45
C ASP A 307 5.54 20.69 -9.41
N ILE A 308 5.01 19.47 -9.52
CA ILE A 308 4.03 18.90 -8.59
C ILE A 308 4.70 17.82 -7.75
N ILE A 309 4.47 17.83 -6.44
CA ILE A 309 5.02 16.86 -5.49
C ILE A 309 3.88 16.01 -4.95
N CYS A 310 3.97 14.70 -5.18
CA CYS A 310 2.96 13.73 -4.77
C CYS A 310 3.52 12.79 -3.70
N GLY A 311 2.96 12.83 -2.49
CA GLY A 311 3.28 11.94 -1.37
C GLY A 311 2.36 10.71 -1.31
N MET A 312 2.82 9.64 -0.66
CA MET A 312 2.01 8.44 -0.40
C MET A 312 2.44 7.66 0.86
N ASP A 313 3.43 8.14 1.61
CA ASP A 313 3.97 7.43 2.78
C ASP A 313 3.64 8.16 4.10
N MET A 314 2.66 9.07 4.06
CA MET A 314 1.99 9.68 5.21
C MET A 314 2.94 10.13 6.32
N GLY A 315 3.94 10.94 5.99
CA GLY A 315 4.92 11.44 6.96
C GLY A 315 6.18 10.60 7.08
N SER A 316 6.57 9.93 5.98
CA SER A 316 7.94 9.49 5.79
C SER A 316 8.92 10.66 5.93
N PHE A 317 10.15 10.37 6.34
CA PHE A 317 11.15 11.43 6.49
C PHE A 317 11.45 12.12 5.14
N LEU A 318 11.47 11.36 4.04
CA LEU A 318 11.74 11.88 2.71
C LEU A 318 10.61 12.80 2.24
N GLU A 319 9.37 12.31 2.30
CA GLU A 319 8.17 13.08 1.95
C GLU A 319 8.08 14.37 2.76
N ASN A 320 8.27 14.26 4.08
CA ASN A 320 8.27 15.40 4.98
C ASN A 320 9.33 16.45 4.59
N CYS A 321 10.54 16.02 4.17
CA CYS A 321 11.54 16.95 3.66
C CYS A 321 11.06 17.69 2.39
N PHE A 322 10.47 16.97 1.43
CA PHE A 322 10.01 17.58 0.19
C PHE A 322 8.86 18.57 0.43
N VAL A 323 7.81 18.16 1.16
CA VAL A 323 6.67 19.05 1.43
C VAL A 323 7.05 20.23 2.32
N SER A 324 8.01 20.06 3.24
CA SER A 324 8.47 21.16 4.11
C SER A 324 9.36 22.17 3.40
N TYR A 325 10.13 21.76 2.38
CA TYR A 325 11.10 22.65 1.72
C TYR A 325 10.57 23.27 0.43
N PHE A 326 9.64 22.59 -0.25
CA PHE A 326 9.07 23.03 -1.52
C PHE A 326 7.60 23.45 -1.37
N LYS A 327 7.32 24.24 -0.32
CA LYS A 327 5.96 24.67 0.09
C LYS A 327 5.19 25.48 -0.95
N ASN A 328 5.90 26.06 -1.92
CA ASN A 328 5.31 26.88 -2.99
C ASN A 328 4.96 26.04 -4.23
N ASN A 329 5.31 24.75 -4.23
CA ASN A 329 4.92 23.80 -5.25
C ASN A 329 3.61 23.15 -4.85
N LEU A 330 2.78 22.81 -5.85
CA LEU A 330 1.58 22.03 -5.59
C LEU A 330 1.97 20.69 -4.94
N SER A 331 1.39 20.44 -3.78
CA SER A 331 1.60 19.24 -2.98
C SER A 331 0.31 18.42 -2.89
N ILE A 332 0.41 17.15 -3.25
CA ILE A 332 -0.73 16.22 -3.29
C ILE A 332 -0.39 15.02 -2.41
N GLU A 333 -1.22 14.70 -1.44
CA GLU A 333 -1.13 13.43 -0.73
C GLU A 333 -2.01 12.39 -1.43
N ILE A 334 -1.48 11.19 -1.62
CA ILE A 334 -2.21 10.05 -2.16
C ILE A 334 -2.27 9.00 -1.07
N THR A 335 -3.46 8.53 -0.74
CA THR A 335 -3.64 7.45 0.24
C THR A 335 -4.75 6.52 -0.20
N THR A 336 -4.91 5.41 0.51
CA THR A 336 -6.03 4.47 0.29
C THR A 336 -7.03 4.63 1.43
N ASP A 337 -8.30 4.34 1.16
CA ASP A 337 -9.38 4.40 2.16
C ASP A 337 -9.02 3.67 3.47
N GLN A 338 -8.59 2.41 3.39
CA GLN A 338 -8.20 1.61 4.57
C GLN A 338 -7.11 2.29 5.40
N VAL A 339 -6.11 2.82 4.71
CA VAL A 339 -4.97 3.47 5.35
C VAL A 339 -5.41 4.81 5.94
N PHE A 340 -6.21 5.58 5.22
CA PHE A 340 -6.78 6.84 5.67
C PHE A 340 -7.67 6.64 6.90
N ASP A 341 -8.54 5.65 6.91
CA ASP A 341 -9.41 5.34 8.04
C ASP A 341 -8.59 4.93 9.27
N PHE A 342 -7.58 4.08 9.07
CA PHE A 342 -6.71 3.63 10.15
C PHE A 342 -5.85 4.76 10.75
N THR A 343 -5.47 5.78 9.97
CA THR A 343 -4.49 6.79 10.39
C THR A 343 -5.09 8.17 10.63
N HIS A 344 -6.11 8.56 9.88
CA HIS A 344 -6.62 9.93 9.76
C HIS A 344 -8.10 10.10 10.09
N HIS A 345 -8.92 9.08 9.86
CA HIS A 345 -10.34 9.04 10.22
C HIS A 345 -10.61 8.02 11.35
N PHE A 346 -9.77 8.10 12.38
CA PHE A 346 -9.78 7.17 13.51
C PHE A 346 -11.02 7.37 14.38
N GLU A 347 -11.95 6.42 14.36
CA GLU A 347 -12.77 6.13 15.54
C GLU A 347 -11.86 5.51 16.60
N ASP A 348 -12.02 5.91 17.86
CA ASP A 348 -11.17 5.44 18.97
C ASP A 348 -11.20 3.89 19.01
N PRO A 349 -10.11 3.18 18.69
CA PRO A 349 -10.12 1.74 18.66
C PRO A 349 -10.24 1.22 20.09
N PRO A 350 -10.80 0.02 20.28
CA PRO A 350 -11.01 -0.55 21.60
C PRO A 350 -9.71 -0.78 22.40
N ASP A 351 -8.54 -0.71 21.74
CA ASP A 351 -7.21 -0.98 22.30
C ASP A 351 -6.27 0.25 22.30
N LEU A 352 -6.83 1.46 22.37
CA LEU A 352 -6.09 2.73 22.46
C LEU A 352 -4.87 2.70 23.41
N ASP A 353 -4.99 2.05 24.57
CA ASP A 353 -3.93 1.97 25.58
C ASP A 353 -2.71 1.15 25.15
N ASP A 354 -2.85 0.32 24.12
CA ASP A 354 -1.76 -0.46 23.54
C ASP A 354 -0.82 0.41 22.70
N PHE A 355 -1.26 1.57 22.19
CA PHE A 355 -0.36 2.43 21.42
C PHE A 355 0.72 3.08 22.28
N LYS A 356 1.98 2.72 22.04
CA LYS A 356 3.15 3.27 22.72
C LYS A 356 4.05 4.03 21.75
N THR A 357 4.86 4.94 22.28
CA THR A 357 5.91 5.62 21.52
C THR A 357 7.29 5.38 22.15
N LYS A 358 8.33 5.27 21.32
CA LYS A 358 9.71 5.09 21.78
C LYS A 358 10.34 6.46 22.06
N TRP A 359 11.24 6.52 23.03
CA TRP A 359 11.95 7.77 23.33
C TRP A 359 12.77 8.30 22.13
N SER A 360 13.27 7.39 21.28
CA SER A 360 13.98 7.76 20.05
C SER A 360 13.07 8.44 19.05
N ILE A 361 11.81 8.00 18.94
CA ILE A 361 10.81 8.66 18.12
C ILE A 361 10.55 10.07 18.67
N LEU A 362 10.34 10.21 19.99
CA LEU A 362 10.12 11.52 20.61
C LEU A 362 11.29 12.49 20.36
N PHE A 363 12.53 12.01 20.43
CA PHE A 363 13.72 12.80 20.10
C PHE A 363 13.70 13.25 18.64
N PHE A 364 13.45 12.33 17.71
CA PHE A 364 13.37 12.70 16.29
C PHE A 364 12.26 13.73 16.04
N THR A 365 11.05 13.50 16.55
CA THR A 365 9.89 14.34 16.23
C THR A 365 9.88 15.70 16.96
N ASN A 366 10.58 15.82 18.09
CA ASN A 366 10.60 17.06 18.88
C ASN A 366 11.92 17.82 18.81
N ILE A 367 12.99 17.21 18.30
CA ILE A 367 14.30 17.85 18.17
C ILE A 367 14.75 17.84 16.72
N ILE A 368 14.89 16.66 16.10
CA ILE A 368 15.47 16.54 14.75
C ILE A 368 14.57 17.16 13.67
N GLU A 369 13.28 16.82 13.65
CA GLU A 369 12.32 17.37 12.69
C GLU A 369 12.24 18.91 12.80
N PRO A 370 12.03 19.53 13.98
CA PRO A 370 12.06 20.98 14.12
C PRO A 370 13.39 21.62 13.75
N LEU A 371 14.52 21.01 14.14
CA LEU A 371 15.86 21.51 13.80
C LEU A 371 16.06 21.60 12.29
N PHE A 372 15.47 20.66 11.55
CA PHE A 372 15.50 20.65 10.09
C PHE A 372 14.36 21.44 9.46
N GLY A 373 13.46 22.06 10.23
CA GLY A 373 12.32 22.81 9.71
C GLY A 373 11.25 21.93 9.08
N LEU A 374 11.10 20.69 9.56
CA LEU A 374 10.13 19.71 9.07
C LEU A 374 8.82 19.76 9.86
N TYR A 375 7.72 19.31 9.24
CA TYR A 375 6.48 19.06 9.96
C TYR A 375 6.69 17.99 11.03
N LYS A 376 6.00 18.12 12.17
CA LYS A 376 6.10 17.13 13.24
C LYS A 376 5.30 15.87 12.89
N GLY A 377 5.94 14.72 12.96
CA GLY A 377 5.32 13.41 12.80
C GLY A 377 4.84 12.80 14.11
N ILE A 378 4.02 11.76 13.98
CA ILE A 378 3.60 10.85 15.04
C ILE A 378 3.97 9.45 14.57
N ARG A 379 4.64 8.70 15.44
CA ARG A 379 4.95 7.29 15.21
C ARG A 379 4.66 6.50 16.49
N LEU A 380 3.72 5.59 16.40
CA LEU A 380 3.31 4.72 17.49
C LEU A 380 3.50 3.27 17.07
N TYR A 381 3.70 2.40 18.04
CA TYR A 381 3.75 0.97 17.86
C TYR A 381 2.86 0.31 18.91
N ARG A 382 2.38 -0.89 18.59
CA ARG A 382 1.54 -1.71 19.45
C ARG A 382 2.35 -2.87 20.05
N PRO A 383 2.69 -2.86 21.34
CA PRO A 383 3.41 -3.95 21.99
C PRO A 383 2.69 -5.29 21.90
N SER A 384 1.34 -5.31 21.96
CA SER A 384 0.56 -6.55 21.86
C SER A 384 0.68 -7.24 20.51
N GLN A 385 0.99 -6.50 19.45
CA GLN A 385 1.14 -7.03 18.10
C GLN A 385 2.61 -7.19 17.75
N ARG A 386 3.11 -8.42 17.87
CA ARG A 386 4.55 -8.77 17.76
C ARG A 386 5.20 -8.37 16.42
N ASN A 387 4.43 -7.95 15.41
CA ASN A 387 4.91 -7.38 14.13
C ASN A 387 3.92 -6.37 13.47
N GLY A 388 2.81 -5.96 14.11
CA GLY A 388 1.66 -5.33 13.43
C GLY A 388 1.24 -4.01 14.05
N GLY A 389 0.93 -3.01 13.23
CA GLY A 389 0.38 -1.73 13.70
C GLY A 389 1.44 -0.70 14.07
N GLN A 390 2.24 -0.26 13.09
CA GLN A 390 2.90 1.03 13.19
C GLN A 390 1.90 2.09 12.73
N PHE A 391 1.45 2.94 13.65
CA PHE A 391 0.65 4.11 13.31
C PHE A 391 1.61 5.26 13.02
N THR A 392 1.69 5.68 11.76
CA THR A 392 2.52 6.81 11.32
C THR A 392 1.66 7.82 10.59
N ARG A 393 1.77 9.08 10.98
CA ARG A 393 1.16 10.22 10.28
C ARG A 393 1.80 11.54 10.67
N TYR A 394 1.47 12.60 9.96
CA TYR A 394 1.71 13.95 10.43
C TYR A 394 0.86 14.29 11.66
N ARG A 395 1.37 15.17 12.52
CA ARG A 395 0.64 15.69 13.69
C ARG A 395 -0.49 16.64 13.32
N GLN A 396 -0.36 17.35 12.20
CA GLN A 396 -1.44 18.15 11.64
C GLN A 396 -2.34 17.27 10.76
N ALA A 397 -3.54 17.75 10.47
CA ALA A 397 -4.42 17.09 9.51
C ALA A 397 -3.86 17.27 8.08
N LEU A 398 -4.02 16.27 7.22
CA LEU A 398 -3.43 16.24 5.87
C LEU A 398 -3.89 17.43 5.02
N ASN A 399 -5.16 17.81 5.12
CA ASN A 399 -5.75 18.98 4.45
C ASN A 399 -5.10 20.33 4.83
N ASN A 400 -4.28 20.38 5.89
CA ASN A 400 -3.50 21.58 6.26
C ASN A 400 -2.04 21.53 5.79
N ILE A 401 -1.56 20.37 5.35
CA ILE A 401 -0.17 20.16 4.92
C ILE A 401 -0.09 20.12 3.40
N PHE A 402 -1.08 19.48 2.77
CA PHE A 402 -1.14 19.28 1.33
C PHE A 402 -2.22 20.17 0.72
N ASP A 403 -1.96 20.62 -0.50
CA ASP A 403 -2.93 21.40 -1.26
C ASP A 403 -4.13 20.53 -1.67
N PHE A 404 -3.91 19.25 -1.96
CA PHE A 404 -4.94 18.25 -2.20
C PHE A 404 -4.63 16.90 -1.54
N VAL A 405 -5.67 16.15 -1.19
CA VAL A 405 -5.56 14.77 -0.69
C VAL A 405 -6.48 13.87 -1.52
N TYR A 406 -5.88 12.90 -2.21
CA TYR A 406 -6.58 11.88 -2.97
C TYR A 406 -6.70 10.61 -2.15
N ILE A 407 -7.94 10.22 -1.84
CA ILE A 407 -8.26 8.99 -1.10
C ILE A 407 -8.79 7.97 -2.10
N PHE A 408 -7.98 6.98 -2.41
CA PHE A 408 -8.31 5.91 -3.33
C PHE A 408 -9.03 4.77 -2.65
N LYS A 409 -10.24 4.49 -3.14
CA LYS A 409 -11.06 3.35 -2.72
C LYS A 409 -10.74 2.11 -3.54
N TYR A 410 -10.61 0.96 -2.89
CA TYR A 410 -10.40 -0.33 -3.57
C TYR A 410 -11.67 -0.89 -4.23
N LYS A 411 -12.86 -0.47 -3.78
CA LYS A 411 -14.16 -0.88 -4.33
C LYS A 411 -14.73 0.24 -5.19
N GLN A 412 -15.08 -0.03 -6.44
CA GLN A 412 -15.94 0.85 -7.24
C GLN A 412 -17.40 0.58 -6.87
N ASP A 413 -18.15 1.62 -6.49
CA ASP A 413 -19.58 1.54 -6.15
C ASP A 413 -20.49 1.47 -7.40
#